data_AF-A0A5J4FAN5-F1
#
_entry.id   AF-A0A5J4FAN5-F1
#
_cell.length_a   1.000
_cell.length_b   1.000
_cell.length_c   1.000
_cell.angle_alpha   90.00
_cell.angle_beta   90.00
_cell.angle_gamma   90.00
#
_symmetry.space_group_name_H-M   'P 1'
#
loop_
_entity.id
_entity.type
_entity.pdbx_description
1 polymer ?
#
loop_
_entity_poly.entity_id
_entity_poly.type
_entity_poly.pdbx_seq_one_letter_code
_entity_poly.pdbx_strand_id
1 'polypeptide(L)'
;MNRSLFAPAKGSFGDGSGGFILVPYRTIAVDKTVIPLGTVIYIPDARGKEVILPSGKKVKHDGYFFAADVGSAIKGNKIDTFLGITNKNPFSHVKSDPSKTFTAFVITDTRIKSALNTLHKS
;
A
#
# COMPACT_ATOMS: atom_id res chain seq x y z
N MET A 1 -11.97 -18.36 -22.16
CA MET A 1 -12.81 -17.31 -21.54
C MET A 1 -12.32 -17.11 -20.11
N ASN A 2 -11.57 -16.05 -19.82
CA ASN A 2 -11.22 -15.72 -18.43
C ASN A 2 -12.41 -14.99 -17.82
N ARG A 3 -13.12 -15.66 -16.92
CA ARG A 3 -14.16 -15.04 -16.11
C ARG A 3 -13.55 -14.66 -14.78
N SER A 4 -13.67 -13.39 -14.39
CA SER A 4 -13.37 -12.98 -13.02
C SER A 4 -14.48 -13.50 -12.11
N LEU A 5 -14.08 -14.18 -11.04
CA LEU A 5 -14.99 -14.62 -9.97
C LEU A 5 -14.81 -13.67 -8.78
N PHE A 6 -15.90 -13.39 -8.09
CA PHE A 6 -15.94 -12.49 -6.94
C PHE A 6 -16.47 -13.23 -5.71
N ALA A 7 -15.98 -12.85 -4.55
CA ALA A 7 -16.47 -13.30 -3.25
C ALA A 7 -16.58 -12.09 -2.30
N PRO A 8 -17.38 -12.16 -1.23
CA PRO A 8 -17.40 -11.13 -0.20
C PRO A 8 -16.00 -10.94 0.40
N ALA A 9 -15.56 -9.68 0.49
CA ALA A 9 -14.28 -9.34 1.10
C ALA A 9 -14.33 -9.44 2.63
N LYS A 10 -13.21 -9.77 3.27
CA LYS A 10 -13.06 -9.73 4.73
C LYS A 10 -12.81 -8.30 5.22
N GLY A 11 -11.97 -7.54 4.50
CA GLY A 11 -11.67 -6.15 4.80
C GLY A 11 -12.71 -5.18 4.26
N SER A 12 -12.94 -4.06 4.97
CA SER A 12 -13.89 -3.01 4.54
C SER A 12 -13.55 -2.36 3.20
N PHE A 13 -12.29 -2.46 2.75
CA PHE A 13 -11.82 -1.89 1.49
C PHE A 13 -11.34 -2.95 0.49
N GLY A 14 -11.64 -4.22 0.74
CA GLY A 14 -11.18 -5.35 -0.05
C GLY A 14 -10.05 -6.14 0.63
N ASP A 15 -9.78 -7.29 0.05
CA ASP A 15 -8.72 -8.18 0.48
C ASP A 15 -7.49 -8.00 -0.42
N GLY A 16 -6.32 -7.97 0.20
CA GLY A 16 -5.05 -8.04 -0.49
C GLY A 16 -4.61 -9.50 -0.67
N SER A 17 -3.30 -9.66 -0.88
CA SER A 17 -2.66 -10.95 -1.07
C SER A 17 -2.10 -11.52 0.23
N GLY A 18 -1.97 -12.84 0.33
CA GLY A 18 -1.35 -13.49 1.49
C GLY A 18 -2.18 -13.45 2.78
N GLY A 19 -3.49 -13.20 2.68
CA GLY A 19 -4.40 -13.12 3.82
C GLY A 19 -4.47 -11.75 4.48
N PHE A 20 -3.87 -10.72 3.88
CA PHE A 20 -3.97 -9.34 4.33
C PHE A 20 -5.23 -8.65 3.79
N ILE A 21 -5.70 -7.61 4.49
CA ILE A 21 -6.74 -6.68 4.02
C ILE A 21 -6.12 -5.40 3.45
N LEU A 22 -6.87 -4.71 2.58
CA LEU A 22 -6.44 -3.42 2.04
C LEU A 22 -6.74 -2.28 3.03
N VAL A 23 -5.76 -1.41 3.22
CA VAL A 23 -5.82 -0.26 4.11
C VAL A 23 -5.48 1.00 3.30
N PRO A 24 -6.43 1.95 3.15
CA PRO A 24 -6.22 3.17 2.39
C PRO A 24 -4.96 3.92 2.83
N TYR A 25 -4.18 4.38 1.84
CA TYR A 25 -2.91 5.11 2.00
C TYR A 25 -1.77 4.30 2.63
N ARG A 26 -1.99 3.03 2.99
CA ARG A 26 -0.98 2.18 3.63
C ARG A 26 -0.57 0.99 2.78
N THR A 27 -1.52 0.37 2.09
CA THR A 27 -1.23 -0.82 1.30
C THR A 27 -0.56 -0.48 -0.02
N ILE A 28 0.47 -1.24 -0.36
CA ILE A 28 1.11 -1.23 -1.68
C ILE A 28 1.06 -2.62 -2.30
N ALA A 29 0.78 -2.67 -3.60
CA ALA A 29 1.00 -3.86 -4.40
C ALA A 29 2.47 -3.90 -4.88
N VAL A 30 3.08 -5.07 -4.83
CA VAL A 30 4.51 -5.26 -5.09
C VAL A 30 4.79 -6.52 -5.91
N ASP A 31 5.98 -6.62 -6.47
CA ASP A 31 6.53 -7.90 -6.88
C ASP A 31 7.03 -8.68 -5.66
N LYS A 32 6.28 -9.70 -5.24
CA LYS A 32 6.58 -10.50 -4.03
C LYS A 32 7.92 -11.25 -4.08
N THR A 33 8.52 -11.41 -5.26
CA THR A 33 9.84 -12.04 -5.41
C THR A 33 10.97 -11.08 -5.09
N VAL A 34 10.71 -9.76 -5.15
CA VAL A 34 11.66 -8.68 -4.86
C VAL A 34 11.38 -8.05 -3.50
N ILE A 35 10.10 -7.75 -3.22
CA ILE A 35 9.63 -7.20 -1.95
C ILE A 35 8.60 -8.19 -1.38
N PRO A 36 9.00 -9.08 -0.46
CA PRO A 36 8.09 -10.05 0.13
C PRO A 36 6.87 -9.39 0.78
N LEU A 37 5.71 -10.05 0.73
CA LEU A 37 4.53 -9.61 1.47
C LEU A 37 4.84 -9.53 2.98
N GLY A 38 4.27 -8.54 3.66
CA GLY A 38 4.57 -8.20 5.05
C GLY A 38 5.75 -7.26 5.23
N THR A 39 6.43 -6.86 4.16
CA THR A 39 7.50 -5.86 4.20
C THR A 39 6.94 -4.48 4.49
N VAL A 40 7.58 -3.74 5.40
CA VAL A 40 7.31 -2.31 5.62
C VAL A 40 8.29 -1.49 4.80
N ILE A 41 7.76 -0.53 4.07
CA ILE A 41 8.53 0.43 3.28
C ILE A 41 8.30 1.83 3.81
N TYR A 42 9.37 2.59 3.99
CA TYR A 42 9.31 4.01 4.29
C TYR A 42 9.62 4.83 3.03
N ILE A 43 8.72 5.74 2.67
CA ILE A 43 8.87 6.67 1.56
C ILE A 43 8.94 8.09 2.16
N PRO A 44 10.12 8.72 2.23
CA PRO A 44 10.28 10.04 2.85
C PRO A 44 9.35 11.10 2.25
N ASP A 45 9.19 11.11 0.92
CA ASP A 45 8.34 12.06 0.20
C ASP A 45 6.86 11.98 0.56
N ALA A 46 6.41 10.86 1.11
CA ALA A 46 5.05 10.68 1.58
C ALA A 46 4.83 11.24 2.99
N ARG A 47 5.90 11.36 3.79
CA ARG A 47 5.79 11.88 5.15
C ARG A 47 5.36 13.34 5.13
N GLY A 48 4.40 13.68 5.98
CA GLY A 48 3.83 15.03 6.05
C GLY A 48 2.84 15.36 4.94
N LYS A 49 2.56 14.46 3.99
CA LYS A 49 1.49 14.67 3.01
C LYS A 49 0.13 14.57 3.69
N GLU A 50 -0.77 15.47 3.32
CA GLU A 50 -2.11 15.47 3.86
C GLU A 50 -2.96 14.41 3.17
N VAL A 51 -3.63 13.59 3.98
CA VAL A 51 -4.60 12.59 3.51
C VAL A 51 -5.90 12.75 4.29
N ILE A 52 -7.01 12.38 3.65
CA ILE A 52 -8.34 12.40 4.27
C ILE A 52 -8.68 10.95 4.59
N LEU A 53 -8.81 10.64 5.88
CA LEU A 53 -9.19 9.30 6.34
C LEU A 53 -10.66 8.98 5.97
N PRO A 54 -11.08 7.70 5.97
CA PRO A 54 -12.47 7.32 5.77
C PRO A 54 -13.48 8.03 6.68
N SER A 55 -13.04 8.45 7.87
CA SER A 55 -13.85 9.25 8.78
C SER A 55 -14.03 10.72 8.36
N GLY A 56 -13.45 11.16 7.24
CA GLY A 56 -13.37 12.56 6.80
C GLY A 56 -12.26 13.37 7.49
N LYS A 57 -11.55 12.80 8.47
CA LYS A 57 -10.49 13.51 9.20
C LYS A 57 -9.27 13.73 8.32
N LYS A 58 -8.78 14.97 8.26
CA LYS A 58 -7.49 15.31 7.65
C LYS A 58 -6.34 14.96 8.60
N VAL A 59 -5.38 14.20 8.12
CA VAL A 59 -4.17 13.83 8.88
C VAL A 59 -2.93 13.96 8.00
N LYS A 60 -1.76 14.04 8.64
CA LYS A 60 -0.48 13.96 7.94
C LYS A 60 -0.01 12.51 7.92
N HIS A 61 0.34 12.02 6.74
CA HIS A 61 0.88 10.67 6.57
C HIS A 61 2.27 10.58 7.20
N ASP A 62 2.61 9.46 7.83
CA ASP A 62 3.89 9.27 8.52
C ASP A 62 5.00 8.73 7.60
N GLY A 63 4.64 8.34 6.37
CA GLY A 63 5.55 7.86 5.33
C GLY A 63 5.72 6.34 5.27
N TYR A 64 5.05 5.57 6.13
CA TYR A 64 5.16 4.11 6.13
C TYR A 64 4.04 3.42 5.35
N PHE A 65 4.44 2.43 4.55
CA PHE A 65 3.59 1.59 3.70
C PHE A 65 3.85 0.12 3.99
N PHE A 66 2.90 -0.73 3.62
CA PHE A 66 2.93 -2.15 3.89
C PHE A 66 2.64 -2.95 2.61
N ALA A 67 3.53 -3.88 2.28
CA ALA A 67 3.39 -4.80 1.16
C ALA A 67 2.32 -5.86 1.48
N ALA A 68 1.09 -5.60 1.09
CA ALA A 68 -0.06 -6.48 1.35
C ALA A 68 -0.79 -6.90 0.07
N ASP A 69 -0.29 -6.56 -1.11
CA ASP A 69 -0.93 -6.97 -2.36
C ASP A 69 0.06 -7.27 -3.50
N VAL A 70 -0.42 -7.88 -4.57
CA VAL A 70 0.34 -8.12 -5.81
C VAL A 70 -0.52 -7.81 -7.03
N GLY A 71 0.12 -7.42 -8.13
CA GLY A 71 -0.55 -7.23 -9.41
C GLY A 71 0.22 -7.90 -10.54
N SER A 72 -0.50 -8.38 -11.57
CA SER A 72 0.13 -9.00 -12.75
C SER A 72 1.08 -8.04 -13.49
N ALA A 73 0.80 -6.75 -13.44
CA ALA A 73 1.61 -5.69 -14.06
C ALA A 73 2.59 -4.99 -13.09
N ILE A 74 2.70 -5.48 -11.85
CA ILE A 74 3.62 -4.98 -10.83
C ILE A 74 4.80 -5.94 -10.73
N LYS A 75 5.94 -5.53 -11.31
CA LYS A 75 7.13 -6.36 -11.50
C LYS A 75 8.40 -5.59 -11.12
N GLY A 76 9.39 -6.31 -10.60
CA GLY A 76 10.66 -5.71 -10.20
C GLY A 76 10.51 -4.73 -9.03
N ASN A 77 11.10 -3.55 -9.16
CA ASN A 77 11.06 -2.47 -8.16
C ASN A 77 9.86 -1.51 -8.32
N LYS A 78 8.88 -1.85 -9.16
CA LYS A 78 7.62 -1.09 -9.29
C LYS A 78 6.70 -1.40 -8.11
N ILE A 79 6.03 -0.38 -7.59
CA ILE A 79 4.94 -0.52 -6.63
C ILE A 79 3.67 0.14 -7.18
N ASP A 80 2.51 -0.26 -6.66
CA ASP A 80 1.24 0.45 -6.83
C ASP A 80 0.67 0.79 -5.45
N THR A 81 0.17 2.01 -5.26
CA THR A 81 -0.27 2.47 -3.93
C THR A 81 -1.78 2.54 -3.86
N PHE A 82 -2.35 1.80 -2.92
CA PHE A 82 -3.79 1.79 -2.71
C PHE A 82 -4.25 3.05 -1.98
N LEU A 83 -4.91 3.97 -2.71
CA LEU A 83 -5.45 5.21 -2.15
C LEU A 83 -6.83 5.04 -1.50
N GLY A 84 -7.55 3.96 -1.84
CA GLY A 84 -8.87 3.65 -1.32
C GLY A 84 -9.96 4.61 -1.77
N ILE A 85 -10.24 5.62 -0.95
CA ILE A 85 -11.50 6.40 -0.96
C ILE A 85 -11.42 7.75 -1.67
N THR A 86 -10.27 8.10 -2.24
CA THR A 86 -10.05 9.42 -2.85
C THR A 86 -9.75 9.31 -4.33
N ASN A 87 -10.30 10.27 -5.08
CA ASN A 87 -9.97 10.46 -6.49
C ASN A 87 -8.77 11.40 -6.68
N LYS A 88 -8.25 12.00 -5.60
CA LYS A 88 -7.10 12.90 -5.64
C LYS A 88 -5.89 12.23 -5.01
N ASN A 89 -4.87 12.00 -5.83
CA ASN A 89 -3.60 11.49 -5.36
C ASN A 89 -2.85 12.53 -4.48
N PRO A 90 -2.58 12.22 -3.19
CA PRO A 90 -1.83 13.10 -2.30
C PRO A 90 -0.30 12.90 -2.39
N PHE A 91 0.16 11.87 -3.09
CA PHE A 91 1.53 11.40 -3.07
C PHE A 91 2.28 11.66 -4.39
N SER A 92 3.46 12.25 -4.29
CA SER A 92 4.33 12.52 -5.44
C SER A 92 4.94 11.26 -6.07
N HIS A 93 5.00 10.14 -5.34
CA HIS A 93 5.55 8.88 -5.83
C HIS A 93 4.54 8.06 -6.65
N VAL A 94 3.25 8.37 -6.57
CA VAL A 94 2.20 7.70 -7.35
C VAL A 94 2.11 8.38 -8.72
N LYS A 95 2.80 7.81 -9.70
CA LYS A 95 2.90 8.30 -11.09
C LYS A 95 2.80 7.13 -12.06
N SER A 96 2.25 7.37 -13.25
CA SER A 96 2.14 6.37 -14.32
C SER A 96 3.36 6.30 -15.25
N ASP A 97 4.35 7.17 -15.04
CA ASP A 97 5.57 7.26 -15.85
C ASP A 97 6.71 6.45 -15.20
N PRO A 98 7.16 5.35 -15.83
CA PRO A 98 8.21 4.49 -15.28
C PRO A 98 9.59 5.16 -15.19
N SER A 99 9.81 6.28 -15.88
CA SER A 99 11.05 7.05 -15.77
C SER A 99 11.13 7.87 -14.47
N LYS A 100 10.00 8.10 -13.79
CA LYS A 100 9.92 8.86 -12.55
C LYS A 100 10.10 7.94 -11.36
N THR A 101 11.33 7.87 -10.87
CA THR A 101 11.69 7.11 -9.67
C THR A 101 11.47 7.92 -8.39
N PHE A 102 11.50 7.25 -7.25
CA PHE A 102 11.45 7.84 -5.92
C PHE A 102 12.31 6.99 -4.97
N THR A 103 12.67 7.57 -3.83
CA THR A 103 13.47 6.87 -2.80
C THR A 103 12.55 6.16 -1.81
N ALA A 104 12.92 4.94 -1.45
CA ALA A 104 12.22 4.12 -0.47
C ALA A 104 13.20 3.28 0.33
N PHE A 105 12.85 2.98 1.58
CA PHE A 105 13.68 2.20 2.51
C PHE A 105 12.89 1.04 3.08
N VAL A 106 13.48 -0.15 3.08
CA VAL A 106 12.92 -1.30 3.81
C VAL A 106 13.15 -1.09 5.31
N ILE A 107 12.08 -1.22 6.09
CA ILE A 107 12.13 -1.02 7.55
C ILE A 107 12.12 -2.36 8.26
N THR A 108 13.07 -2.54 9.17
CA THR A 108 13.23 -3.74 10.00
C THR A 108 12.79 -3.55 11.45
N ASP A 109 12.48 -2.32 11.89
CA ASP A 109 12.00 -2.04 13.25
C ASP A 109 10.73 -2.86 13.54
N THR A 110 10.83 -3.74 14.54
CA THR A 110 9.80 -4.71 14.87
C THR A 110 8.51 -4.06 15.36
N ARG A 111 8.59 -2.90 16.00
CA ARG A 111 7.42 -2.18 16.51
C ARG A 111 6.59 -1.63 15.36
N ILE A 112 7.26 -1.01 14.37
CA ILE A 112 6.59 -0.47 13.18
C ILE A 112 6.01 -1.62 12.34
N LYS A 113 6.80 -2.68 12.13
CA LYS A 113 6.34 -3.89 11.42
C LYS A 113 5.12 -4.51 12.09
N SER A 114 5.15 -4.67 13.41
CA SER A 114 4.02 -5.24 14.15
C SER A 114 2.78 -4.35 14.05
N ALA A 115 2.93 -3.04 14.22
CA ALA A 115 1.81 -2.10 14.14
C ALA A 115 1.12 -2.14 12.77
N LEU A 116 1.89 -2.10 11.68
CA LEU A 116 1.34 -2.17 10.33
C LEU A 116 0.80 -3.56 9.98
N ASN A 117 1.43 -4.63 10.44
CA ASN A 117 0.92 -5.99 10.25
C ASN A 117 -0.45 -6.16 10.93
N THR A 118 -0.59 -5.72 12.18
CA THR A 118 -1.88 -5.77 12.90
C THR A 118 -2.96 -5.00 12.16
N LEU A 119 -2.63 -3.84 11.59
CA LEU A 119 -3.58 -3.04 10.81
C LEU A 119 -4.08 -3.73 9.53
N HIS A 120 -3.31 -4.67 8.98
CA HIS A 120 -3.62 -5.38 7.74
C HIS A 120 -4.17 -6.79 7.95
N LYS A 121 -4.51 -7.18 9.19
CA LYS A 121 -5.21 -8.43 9.46
C LYS A 121 -6.71 -8.19 9.59
N SER A 122 -7.50 -9.08 8.97
CA SER A 122 -8.96 -9.15 9.13
C SER A 122 -9.34 -9.69 10.50
#